data_AF-A0A7C1BY74-F1
#
_entry.id   AF-A0A7C1BY74-F1
#
_cell.length_a   1.000
_cell.length_b   1.000
_cell.length_c   1.000
_cell.angle_alpha   90.00
_cell.angle_beta   90.00
_cell.angle_gamma   90.00
#
_symmetry.space_group_name_H-M   'P 1'
#
loop_
_entity.id
_entity.type
_entity.pdbx_description
1 polymer ?
#
loop_
_entity_poly.entity_id
_entity_poly.type
_entity_poly.pdbx_seq_one_letter_code
_entity_poly.pdbx_strand_id
1 'polypeptide(L)'
;MRKKRGFTLVEVMTVVIIVGILASVAVPLYRANIKRAMASEGAALLGSVRTAERIYYSEHGKYTTDKNALGIDTSGNKYFKDYTIISADENGFKAQTKGTGDAEGITVTIDQDGNLTYSGI
;
A
#
# COMPACT_ATOMS: atom_id res chain seq x y z
N MET A 1 58.67 1.74 -14.73
CA MET A 1 57.77 2.44 -13.78
C MET A 1 56.38 2.57 -14.41
N ARG A 2 55.35 1.91 -13.87
CA ARG A 2 53.94 2.09 -14.34
C ARG A 2 53.43 3.44 -13.84
N LYS A 3 53.09 4.36 -14.75
CA LYS A 3 52.37 5.60 -14.38
C LYS A 3 50.99 5.21 -13.83
N LYS A 4 50.77 5.42 -12.53
CA LYS A 4 49.42 5.43 -11.97
C LYS A 4 48.71 6.67 -12.50
N ARG A 5 47.73 6.50 -13.39
CA ARG A 5 46.79 7.56 -13.76
C ARG A 5 45.77 7.67 -12.63
N GLY A 6 45.71 8.82 -11.97
CA GLY A 6 44.67 9.17 -11.01
C GLY A 6 43.48 9.84 -11.71
N PHE A 7 42.32 9.84 -11.06
CA PHE A 7 41.15 10.58 -11.50
C PHE A 7 41.42 12.09 -11.47
N THR A 8 40.87 12.82 -12.45
CA THR A 8 40.94 14.28 -12.45
C THR A 8 39.85 14.88 -11.57
N LEU A 9 40.12 16.05 -10.98
CA LEU A 9 39.13 16.75 -10.16
C LEU A 9 37.87 17.10 -10.98
N VAL A 10 38.06 17.46 -12.25
CA VAL A 10 36.98 17.79 -13.18
C VAL A 10 36.10 16.56 -13.48
N GLU A 11 36.68 15.36 -13.64
CA GLU A 11 35.89 14.13 -13.81
C GLU A 11 35.00 13.85 -12.60
N VAL A 12 35.53 14.02 -11.38
CA VAL A 12 34.73 13.78 -10.18
C VAL A 12 33.61 14.83 -10.06
N MET A 13 33.88 16.08 -10.40
CA MET A 13 32.87 17.14 -10.36
C MET A 13 31.70 16.91 -11.33
N THR A 14 31.98 16.58 -12.59
CA THR A 14 30.92 16.34 -13.57
C THR A 14 30.08 15.11 -13.23
N VAL A 15 30.70 14.05 -12.72
CA VAL A 15 29.99 12.85 -12.25
C VAL A 15 29.05 13.18 -11.08
N VAL A 16 29.53 13.91 -10.08
CA VAL A 16 28.71 14.28 -8.91
C VAL A 16 27.53 15.17 -9.32
N ILE A 17 27.73 16.09 -10.28
CA ILE A 17 26.64 16.93 -10.81
C ILE A 17 25.57 16.07 -11.50
N ILE A 18 25.98 15.17 -12.40
CA ILE A 18 25.04 14.31 -13.13
C ILE A 18 24.28 13.38 -12.16
N VAL A 19 25.00 12.74 -11.23
CA VAL A 19 24.38 11.88 -10.21
C VAL A 19 23.43 12.66 -9.31
N GLY A 20 23.77 13.91 -8.95
CA GLY A 20 22.90 14.80 -8.18
C GLY A 20 21.57 15.09 -8.90
N ILE A 21 21.62 15.41 -10.19
CA ILE A 21 20.41 15.66 -11.01
C ILE A 21 19.57 14.38 -11.08
N LEU A 22 20.18 13.24 -11.41
CA LEU A 22 19.46 11.97 -11.50
C LEU A 22 18.83 11.56 -10.16
N ALA A 23 19.55 11.72 -9.04
CA ALA A 23 19.05 11.37 -7.72
C ALA A 23 17.84 12.22 -7.32
N SER A 24 17.81 13.51 -7.68
CA SER A 24 16.70 14.41 -7.36
C SER A 24 15.35 13.97 -7.95
N VAL A 25 15.37 13.32 -9.11
CA VAL A 25 14.16 12.82 -9.79
C VAL A 25 13.91 11.34 -9.45
N ALA A 26 14.97 10.54 -9.39
CA ALA A 26 14.86 9.09 -9.18
C ALA A 26 14.35 8.75 -7.77
N VAL A 27 14.79 9.46 -6.74
CA VAL A 27 14.39 9.19 -5.36
C VAL A 27 12.89 9.34 -5.13
N PRO A 28 12.24 10.48 -5.45
CA PRO A 28 10.79 10.62 -5.22
C PRO A 28 9.98 9.60 -6.05
N LEU A 29 10.39 9.35 -7.30
CA LEU A 29 9.74 8.35 -8.16
C LEU A 29 9.83 6.93 -7.58
N TYR A 30 11.01 6.54 -7.09
CA TYR A 30 11.22 5.24 -6.48
C TYR A 30 10.40 5.05 -5.21
N ARG A 31 10.30 6.09 -4.37
CA ARG A 31 9.47 6.07 -3.16
C ARG A 31 7.99 5.91 -3.49
N ALA A 32 7.46 6.59 -4.51
CA ALA A 32 6.07 6.45 -4.95
C ALA A 32 5.76 5.01 -5.43
N ASN A 33 6.69 4.39 -6.16
CA ASN A 33 6.53 2.99 -6.60
C ASN A 33 6.54 1.99 -5.44
N ILE A 34 7.41 2.20 -4.44
CA ILE A 34 7.41 1.38 -3.22
C ILE A 34 6.07 1.51 -2.49
N LYS A 35 5.54 2.74 -2.35
CA LYS A 35 4.25 2.98 -1.70
C LYS A 35 3.11 2.26 -2.42
N ARG A 36 3.08 2.27 -3.75
CA ARG A 36 2.11 1.50 -4.55
C ARG A 36 2.23 0.00 -4.35
N ALA A 37 3.46 -0.52 -4.29
CA ALA A 37 3.70 -1.93 -4.02
C ALA A 37 3.19 -2.30 -2.61
N MET A 38 3.44 -1.48 -1.60
CA MET A 38 2.89 -1.68 -0.26
C MET A 38 1.36 -1.64 -0.27
N ALA A 39 0.74 -0.67 -0.95
CA ALA A 39 -0.71 -0.54 -1.04
C ALA A 39 -1.41 -1.79 -1.62
N SER A 40 -0.71 -2.58 -2.45
CA SER A 40 -1.25 -3.84 -2.98
C SER A 40 -1.50 -4.89 -1.88
N GLU A 41 -0.72 -4.88 -0.79
CA GLU A 41 -0.96 -5.73 0.37
C GLU A 41 -2.28 -5.35 1.07
N GLY A 42 -2.53 -4.04 1.24
CA GLY A 42 -3.79 -3.54 1.79
C GLY A 42 -4.98 -3.88 0.90
N ALA A 43 -4.82 -3.80 -0.42
CA ALA A 43 -5.85 -4.22 -1.38
C ALA A 43 -6.14 -5.73 -1.28
N ALA A 44 -5.11 -6.57 -1.11
CA ALA A 44 -5.29 -8.01 -0.91
C ALA A 44 -6.04 -8.31 0.39
N LEU A 45 -5.69 -7.66 1.50
CA LEU A 45 -6.42 -7.78 2.76
C LEU A 45 -7.91 -7.42 2.58
N LEU A 46 -8.19 -6.29 1.95
CA LEU A 46 -9.57 -5.86 1.70
C LEU A 46 -10.32 -6.76 0.71
N GLY A 47 -9.62 -7.46 -0.18
CA GLY A 47 -10.20 -8.52 -1.01
C GLY A 47 -10.71 -9.70 -0.18
N SER A 48 -9.97 -10.10 0.86
CA SER A 48 -10.43 -11.09 1.83
C SER A 48 -11.65 -10.59 2.61
N VAL A 49 -11.64 -9.31 3.03
CA VAL A 49 -12.81 -8.66 3.68
C VAL A 49 -14.04 -8.73 2.80
N ARG A 50 -13.92 -8.34 1.54
CA ARG A 50 -15.04 -8.43 0.59
C ARG A 50 -15.57 -9.84 0.43
N THR A 51 -14.68 -10.84 0.39
CA THR A 51 -15.10 -12.23 0.24
C THR A 51 -15.88 -12.70 1.47
N ALA A 52 -15.38 -12.42 2.68
CA ALA A 52 -16.05 -12.75 3.92
C ALA A 52 -17.41 -12.04 4.06
N GLU A 53 -17.48 -10.76 3.70
CA GLU A 53 -18.73 -9.98 3.68
C GLU A 53 -19.78 -10.58 2.74
N ARG A 54 -19.37 -11.06 1.56
CA ARG A 54 -20.30 -11.72 0.62
C ARG A 54 -20.80 -13.07 1.15
N ILE A 55 -19.96 -13.82 1.86
CA ILE A 55 -20.38 -15.05 2.53
C ILE A 55 -21.40 -14.70 3.62
N TYR A 56 -21.08 -13.72 4.48
CA TYR A 56 -21.97 -13.28 5.56
C TYR A 56 -23.32 -12.79 5.02
N TYR A 57 -23.32 -12.01 3.94
CA TYR A 57 -24.53 -11.56 3.25
C TYR A 57 -25.37 -12.73 2.74
N SER A 58 -24.74 -13.77 2.18
CA SER A 58 -25.46 -14.95 1.68
C SER A 58 -26.19 -15.71 2.79
N GLU A 59 -25.71 -15.61 4.03
CA GLU A 59 -26.30 -16.29 5.20
C GLU A 59 -27.34 -15.42 5.93
N HIS A 60 -27.12 -14.10 5.98
CA HIS A 60 -27.89 -13.19 6.83
C HIS A 60 -28.73 -12.14 6.06
N GLY A 61 -28.57 -12.05 4.74
CA GLY A 61 -29.26 -11.08 3.87
C GLY A 61 -28.76 -9.63 4.02
N LYS A 62 -27.67 -9.40 4.77
CA LYS A 62 -27.08 -8.08 5.01
C LYS A 62 -25.58 -8.19 5.25
N TYR A 63 -24.84 -7.11 5.00
CA TYR A 63 -23.45 -6.98 5.39
C TYR A 63 -23.33 -6.66 6.89
N THR A 64 -22.15 -6.85 7.47
CA THR A 64 -21.93 -6.64 8.91
C THR A 64 -20.85 -5.61 9.18
N THR A 65 -21.00 -4.82 10.25
CA THR A 65 -19.90 -3.99 10.76
C THR A 65 -19.04 -4.74 11.78
N ASP A 66 -19.44 -5.95 12.17
CA ASP A 66 -18.73 -6.77 13.14
C ASP A 66 -17.58 -7.54 12.47
N LYS A 67 -16.35 -7.07 12.68
CA LYS A 67 -15.13 -7.72 12.19
C LYS A 67 -14.98 -9.15 12.70
N ASN A 68 -15.46 -9.45 13.91
CA ASN A 68 -15.31 -10.78 14.50
C ASN A 68 -16.15 -11.82 13.75
N ALA A 69 -17.27 -11.40 13.18
CA ALA A 69 -18.12 -12.25 12.35
C ALA A 69 -17.46 -12.64 11.01
N LEU A 70 -16.45 -11.88 10.55
CA LEU A 70 -15.75 -12.15 9.29
C LEU A 70 -14.54 -13.08 9.44
N GLY A 71 -13.98 -13.23 10.63
CA GLY A 71 -12.92 -14.21 10.92
C GLY A 71 -11.61 -14.01 10.16
N ILE A 72 -11.26 -12.77 9.80
CA ILE A 72 -10.09 -12.47 8.96
C ILE A 72 -8.84 -12.30 9.83
N ASP A 73 -7.81 -13.10 9.54
CA ASP A 73 -6.50 -12.96 10.17
C ASP A 73 -5.64 -11.93 9.43
N THR A 74 -5.16 -10.92 10.16
CA THR A 74 -4.25 -9.88 9.66
C THR A 74 -2.80 -10.09 10.09
N SER A 75 -2.51 -11.14 10.86
CA SER A 75 -1.20 -11.35 11.49
C SER A 75 -0.07 -11.53 10.48
N GLY A 76 -0.38 -12.17 9.34
CA GLY A 76 0.57 -12.43 8.24
C GLY A 76 0.95 -11.20 7.41
N ASN A 77 0.19 -10.11 7.50
CA ASN A 77 0.46 -8.87 6.75
C ASN A 77 1.65 -8.14 7.35
N LYS A 78 2.48 -7.49 6.54
CA LYS A 78 3.64 -6.74 7.04
C LYS A 78 3.27 -5.30 7.40
N TYR A 79 2.51 -4.63 6.54
CA TYR A 79 2.26 -3.21 6.59
C TYR A 79 0.81 -2.88 7.01
N PHE A 80 -0.16 -3.75 6.68
CA PHE A 80 -1.58 -3.54 6.94
C PHE A 80 -2.10 -4.49 8.01
N LYS A 81 -1.98 -4.08 9.27
CA LYS A 81 -2.22 -4.92 10.45
C LYS A 81 -3.66 -4.93 10.98
N ASP A 82 -4.49 -3.99 10.54
CA ASP A 82 -5.91 -3.91 10.90
C ASP A 82 -6.73 -3.36 9.71
N TYR A 83 -8.02 -3.66 9.69
CA TYR A 83 -8.99 -3.11 8.75
C TYR A 83 -10.24 -2.70 9.50
N THR A 84 -10.92 -1.64 9.07
CA THR A 84 -12.16 -1.15 9.67
C THR A 84 -13.30 -1.21 8.66
N ILE A 85 -14.46 -1.69 9.08
CA ILE A 85 -15.68 -1.62 8.29
C ILE A 85 -16.33 -0.28 8.63
N ILE A 86 -16.35 0.64 7.67
CA ILE A 86 -16.84 2.02 7.83
C ILE A 86 -18.37 2.03 7.83
N SER A 87 -18.98 1.21 6.98
CA SER A 87 -20.42 1.08 6.84
C SER A 87 -20.75 -0.30 6.30
N ALA A 88 -21.85 -0.88 6.75
CA ALA A 88 -22.38 -2.14 6.23
C ALA A 88 -23.91 -2.17 6.48
N ASP A 89 -24.67 -2.49 5.44
CA ASP A 89 -26.14 -2.62 5.48
C ASP A 89 -26.63 -3.69 4.49
N GLU A 90 -27.93 -3.68 4.14
CA GLU A 90 -28.53 -4.60 3.16
C GLU A 90 -28.12 -4.32 1.71
N ASN A 91 -27.61 -3.12 1.43
CA ASN A 91 -27.34 -2.61 0.08
C ASN A 91 -25.85 -2.53 -0.24
N GLY A 92 -24.98 -2.48 0.76
CA GLY A 92 -23.54 -2.43 0.53
C GLY A 92 -22.70 -2.37 1.80
N PHE A 93 -21.38 -2.37 1.58
CA PHE A 93 -20.41 -2.15 2.64
C PHE A 93 -19.23 -1.33 2.13
N LYS A 94 -18.52 -0.70 3.06
CA LYS A 94 -17.23 -0.06 2.83
C LYS A 94 -16.25 -0.48 3.90
N ALA A 95 -15.09 -0.95 3.49
CA ALA A 95 -14.01 -1.32 4.39
C ALA A 95 -12.72 -0.58 4.04
N GLN A 96 -11.92 -0.27 5.05
CA GLN A 96 -10.70 0.49 4.92
C GLN A 96 -9.57 -0.16 5.72
N THR A 97 -8.35 -0.08 5.22
CA THR A 97 -7.14 -0.43 5.98
C THR A 97 -6.13 0.70 5.88
N LYS A 98 -5.35 0.88 6.93
CA LYS A 98 -4.31 1.91 7.04
C LYS A 98 -2.96 1.24 7.21
N GLY A 99 -1.99 1.73 6.45
CA GLY A 99 -0.62 1.25 6.52
C GLY A 99 0.06 1.70 7.82
N THR A 100 0.98 0.87 8.28
CA THR A 100 1.83 1.11 9.46
C THR A 100 3.30 1.05 9.06
N GLY A 101 4.20 1.65 9.86
CA GLY A 101 5.63 1.68 9.56
C GLY A 101 5.93 2.37 8.24
N ASP A 102 6.66 1.71 7.33
CA ASP A 102 7.02 2.29 6.02
C ASP A 102 5.81 2.62 5.12
N ALA A 103 4.65 2.03 5.39
CA ALA A 103 3.40 2.29 4.69
C ALA A 103 2.52 3.33 5.39
N GLU A 104 3.01 3.99 6.44
CA GLU A 104 2.26 5.00 7.17
C GLU A 104 1.77 6.12 6.23
N GLY A 105 0.54 6.57 6.47
CA GLY A 105 -0.15 7.54 5.61
C GLY A 105 -0.80 6.94 4.37
N ILE A 106 -0.52 5.68 4.02
CA ILE A 106 -1.25 4.97 2.97
C ILE A 106 -2.58 4.47 3.53
N THR A 107 -3.66 4.80 2.84
CA THR A 107 -5.00 4.29 3.15
C THR A 107 -5.58 3.64 1.90
N VAL A 108 -6.08 2.42 2.05
CA VAL A 108 -6.80 1.69 1.01
C VAL A 108 -8.24 1.52 1.47
N THR A 109 -9.21 1.77 0.60
CA THR A 109 -10.63 1.57 0.87
C THR A 109 -11.25 0.78 -0.27
N ILE A 110 -12.12 -0.17 0.07
CA ILE A 110 -12.88 -1.00 -0.86
C ILE A 110 -14.38 -0.80 -0.63
N ASP A 111 -15.17 -0.87 -1.70
CA ASP A 111 -16.63 -0.96 -1.64
C ASP A 111 -17.15 -2.37 -1.97
N GLN A 112 -18.47 -2.57 -1.91
CA GLN A 112 -19.10 -3.86 -2.23
C GLN A 112 -18.84 -4.36 -3.66
N ASP A 113 -18.64 -3.44 -4.60
CA ASP A 113 -18.40 -3.71 -6.02
C ASP A 113 -16.92 -4.06 -6.29
N GLY A 114 -16.05 -3.82 -5.31
CA GLY A 114 -14.62 -4.09 -5.37
C GLY A 114 -13.82 -2.93 -5.93
N ASN A 115 -14.41 -1.75 -6.04
CA ASN A 115 -13.66 -0.56 -6.42
C ASN A 115 -12.73 -0.19 -5.27
N LEU A 116 -11.45 -0.04 -5.62
CA LEU A 116 -10.40 0.32 -4.69
C LEU A 116 -10.06 1.80 -4.84
N THR A 117 -10.12 2.53 -3.74
CA THR A 117 -9.64 3.91 -3.66
C THR A 117 -8.42 3.98 -2.74
N TYR A 118 -7.39 4.68 -3.20
CA TYR A 118 -6.12 4.82 -2.49
C TYR A 118 -5.87 6.28 -2.12
N SER A 119 -5.30 6.51 -0.94
CA SER A 119 -4.81 7.81 -0.50
C SER A 119 -3.40 7.67 0.09
N GLY A 120 -2.56 8.70 -0.08
CA GLY A 120 -1.19 8.76 0.49
C GLY A 120 -0.07 8.15 -0.35
N ILE A 121 -0.36 7.76 -1.60
CA ILE A 121 0.58 7.15 -2.58
C ILE A 121 0.91 8.07 -3.75
#